data_AF-A0A2V8BWB2-F1
#
_entry.id   AF-A0A2V8BWB2-F1
#
_cell.length_a   1.000
_cell.length_b   1.000
_cell.length_c   1.000
_cell.angle_alpha   90.00
_cell.angle_beta   90.00
_cell.angle_gamma   90.00
#
_symmetry.space_group_name_H-M   'P 1'
#
loop_
_entity.id
_entity.type
_entity.pdbx_description
1 polymer ?
#
loop_
_entity_poly.entity_id
_entity_poly.type
_entity_poly.pdbx_seq_one_letter_code
_entity_poly.pdbx_strand_id
1 'polypeptide(L)'
;MATPTIHHVNLSFQRQVTNDVMFDVAYLGRFGYKLEGHWHFNPARFINSPITGLPPSTQNISERVLYEPGIIGPTSRVLETRYRSWYHGVEMKATKRFSRGVMFSGFYTLSKALDTLLDSGAGLTAGVANPFDLTVMKGRAQFDRRHLLGFSWVWEQRRRFENRVLEGLLGGWAVSGVHNVSSGIPLNFVMGTDVALDGTGGASRQLAQLASGATPQDIPRDHANRNDFINAFFNTNAFTPVAQLPRGL
;
A
#
# COMPACT_ATOMS: atom_id res chain seq x y z
N MET A 1 25.46 10.24 -3.13
CA MET A 1 24.54 9.08 -3.06
C MET A 1 25.24 7.94 -2.35
N ALA A 2 24.55 7.22 -1.49
CA ALA A 2 25.06 6.04 -0.80
C ALA A 2 24.42 4.78 -1.40
N THR A 3 25.17 3.68 -1.46
CA THR A 3 24.68 2.44 -2.05
C THR A 3 23.43 1.91 -1.32
N PRO A 4 22.32 1.65 -2.03
CA PRO A 4 21.15 1.00 -1.45
C PRO A 4 21.48 -0.37 -0.88
N THR A 5 20.86 -0.74 0.24
CA THR A 5 21.10 -2.04 0.89
C THR A 5 19.78 -2.66 1.33
N ILE A 6 19.64 -3.97 1.12
CA ILE A 6 18.47 -4.74 1.57
C ILE A 6 18.97 -5.89 2.44
N HIS A 7 18.48 -5.94 3.67
CA HIS A 7 18.67 -7.11 4.54
C HIS A 7 17.42 -7.99 4.46
N HIS A 8 17.62 -9.30 4.29
CA HIS A 8 16.54 -10.28 4.29
C HIS A 8 16.64 -11.21 5.49
N VAL A 9 15.50 -11.65 5.99
CA VAL A 9 15.38 -12.69 7.02
C VAL A 9 14.33 -13.69 6.55
N ASN A 10 14.65 -14.97 6.64
CA ASN A 10 13.70 -16.04 6.35
C ASN A 10 13.81 -17.12 7.43
N LEU A 11 12.68 -17.52 7.99
CA LEU A 11 12.58 -18.63 8.93
C LEU A 11 11.40 -19.49 8.53
N SER A 12 11.64 -20.75 8.21
CA SER A 12 10.59 -21.69 7.79
C SER A 12 10.54 -22.94 8.66
N PHE A 13 9.34 -23.48 8.79
CA PHE A 13 9.06 -24.76 9.42
C PHE A 13 8.12 -25.54 8.52
N GLN A 14 8.56 -26.75 8.14
CA GLN A 14 7.79 -27.63 7.28
C GLN A 14 7.57 -28.95 7.99
N ARG A 15 6.34 -29.46 7.93
CA ARG A 15 5.98 -30.75 8.50
C ARG A 15 4.96 -31.48 7.64
N GLN A 16 5.28 -32.74 7.38
CA GLN A 16 4.31 -33.71 6.90
C GLN A 16 3.44 -34.15 8.08
N VAL A 17 2.12 -33.97 7.96
CA VAL A 17 1.14 -34.25 9.04
C VAL A 17 0.48 -35.61 8.84
N THR A 18 0.27 -36.01 7.58
CA THR A 18 -0.20 -37.35 7.20
C THR A 18 0.65 -37.87 6.04
N ASN A 19 0.44 -39.11 5.60
CA ASN A 19 1.15 -39.67 4.44
C ASN A 19 0.91 -38.90 3.13
N ASP A 20 -0.13 -38.06 3.09
CA ASP A 20 -0.56 -37.30 1.92
C ASP A 20 -0.71 -35.80 2.15
N VAL A 21 -0.62 -35.27 3.38
CA VAL A 21 -0.78 -33.84 3.71
C VAL A 21 0.49 -33.27 4.33
N MET A 22 0.88 -32.10 3.84
CA MET A 22 2.04 -31.34 4.27
C MET A 22 1.67 -29.88 4.52
N PHE A 23 2.22 -29.32 5.59
CA PHE A 23 2.13 -27.91 5.92
C PHE A 23 3.52 -27.28 5.97
N ASP A 24 3.61 -26.03 5.52
CA ASP A 24 4.80 -25.19 5.59
C ASP A 24 4.38 -23.81 6.10
N VAL A 25 5.11 -23.27 7.06
CA VAL A 25 4.93 -21.92 7.57
C VAL A 25 6.28 -21.21 7.51
N ALA A 26 6.33 -20.08 6.82
CA ALA A 26 7.53 -19.28 6.67
C ALA A 26 7.27 -17.82 7.09
N TYR A 27 8.18 -17.24 7.86
CA TYR A 27 8.25 -15.81 8.11
C TYR A 27 9.33 -15.19 7.22
N LEU A 28 8.97 -14.11 6.52
CA LEU A 28 9.84 -13.34 5.64
C LEU A 28 9.93 -11.89 6.13
N GLY A 29 11.16 -11.43 6.40
CA GLY A 29 11.47 -10.03 6.68
C GLY A 29 12.33 -9.45 5.56
N ARG A 30 12.01 -8.23 5.08
CA ARG A 30 12.91 -7.46 4.22
C ARG A 30 13.01 -6.03 4.72
N PHE A 31 14.23 -5.52 4.84
CA PHE A 31 14.52 -4.20 5.37
C PHE A 31 15.43 -3.45 4.41
N GLY A 32 14.85 -2.48 3.70
CA GLY A 32 15.54 -1.63 2.74
C GLY A 32 16.04 -0.34 3.39
N TYR A 33 17.31 -0.03 3.15
CA TYR A 33 17.96 1.18 3.63
C TYR A 33 18.63 1.91 2.47
N LYS A 34 18.66 3.25 2.56
CA LYS A 34 19.28 4.12 1.56
C LYS A 34 18.70 3.90 0.16
N LEU A 35 17.40 3.61 0.10
CA LEU A 35 16.70 3.41 -1.17
C LEU A 35 16.64 4.73 -1.93
N GLU A 36 16.65 4.60 -3.25
CA GLU A 36 16.63 5.72 -4.19
C GLU A 36 15.22 6.31 -4.30
N GLY A 37 15.14 7.63 -4.47
CA GLY A 37 13.90 8.33 -4.79
C GLY A 37 14.14 9.80 -5.05
N HIS A 38 13.14 10.48 -5.62
CA HIS A 38 13.26 11.90 -5.92
C HIS A 38 12.92 12.77 -4.72
N TRP A 39 13.81 13.71 -4.44
CA TRP A 39 13.67 14.69 -3.39
C TRP A 39 13.58 16.09 -4.00
N HIS A 40 12.68 16.94 -3.48
CA HIS A 40 12.63 18.34 -3.90
C HIS A 40 13.85 19.07 -3.36
N PHE A 41 14.70 19.56 -4.26
CA PHE A 41 15.97 20.17 -3.90
C PHE A 41 15.79 21.59 -3.37
N ASN A 42 14.85 22.35 -3.93
CA ASN A 42 14.68 23.77 -3.61
C ASN A 42 13.27 24.17 -3.12
N PRO A 43 12.61 23.41 -2.24
CA PRO A 43 11.26 23.73 -1.77
C PRO A 43 11.23 25.09 -1.06
N ALA A 44 10.11 25.81 -1.14
CA ALA A 44 9.93 27.06 -0.42
C ALA A 44 9.65 26.81 1.06
N ARG A 45 10.27 27.61 1.93
CA ARG A 45 10.01 27.60 3.39
C ARG A 45 8.78 28.43 3.70
N PHE A 46 7.97 28.00 4.66
CA PHE A 46 6.85 28.78 5.15
C PHE A 46 7.31 29.91 6.09
N ILE A 47 7.86 30.97 5.49
CA ILE A 47 8.34 32.19 6.14
C ILE A 47 7.86 33.41 5.35
N ASN A 48 7.85 34.61 5.94
CA ASN A 48 7.63 35.82 5.13
C ASN A 48 8.71 35.94 4.06
N SER A 49 8.37 36.54 2.92
CA SER A 49 9.33 36.75 1.85
C SER A 49 10.57 37.49 2.38
N PRO A 50 11.79 36.96 2.19
CA PRO A 50 13.01 37.67 2.58
C PRO A 50 13.29 38.89 1.70
N ILE A 51 12.60 39.03 0.57
CA ILE A 51 12.76 40.15 -0.37
C ILE A 51 11.72 41.25 -0.10
N THR A 52 10.44 40.88 -0.03
CA THR A 52 9.33 41.84 0.08
C THR A 52 8.78 41.99 1.49
N GLY A 53 9.14 41.09 2.42
CA GLY A 53 8.58 41.05 3.79
C GLY A 53 7.14 40.58 3.87
N LEU A 54 6.47 40.34 2.73
CA LEU A 54 5.07 39.95 2.66
C LEU A 54 4.86 38.52 3.23
N PRO A 55 3.68 38.25 3.82
CA PRO A 55 3.32 36.90 4.28
C PRO A 55 3.44 35.84 3.19
N PRO A 56 3.68 34.56 3.54
CA PRO A 56 3.77 33.47 2.55
C PRO A 56 2.49 33.37 1.70
N SER A 57 2.66 33.28 0.38
CA SER A 57 1.58 33.09 -0.59
C SER A 57 2.05 32.22 -1.75
N THR A 58 1.13 31.86 -2.65
CA THR A 58 1.48 31.15 -3.90
C THR A 58 2.26 32.03 -4.87
N GLN A 59 2.13 33.36 -4.77
CA GLN A 59 2.79 34.32 -5.66
C GLN A 59 4.26 34.54 -5.29
N ASN A 60 4.64 34.39 -4.02
CA ASN A 60 6.01 34.61 -3.54
C ASN A 60 6.78 33.32 -3.24
N ILE A 61 6.34 32.17 -3.76
CA ILE A 61 7.03 30.88 -3.57
C ILE A 61 8.51 30.98 -3.97
N SER A 62 8.79 31.53 -5.15
CA SER A 62 10.16 31.65 -5.68
C SER A 62 11.07 32.55 -4.84
N GLU A 63 10.51 33.42 -3.98
CA GLU A 63 11.28 34.29 -3.09
C GLU A 63 11.68 33.57 -1.79
N ARG A 64 11.02 32.44 -1.47
CA ARG A 64 11.14 31.72 -0.19
C ARG A 64 11.86 30.37 -0.30
N VAL A 65 12.40 30.06 -1.48
CA VAL A 65 13.17 28.85 -1.76
C VAL A 65 14.48 28.81 -0.96
N LEU A 66 15.08 27.62 -0.82
CA LEU A 66 16.32 27.42 -0.05
C LEU A 66 17.59 27.97 -0.74
N TYR A 67 17.60 27.96 -2.07
CA TYR A 67 18.71 28.32 -2.95
C TYR A 67 18.25 29.35 -3.97
N GLU A 68 19.19 30.22 -4.39
CA GLU A 68 19.00 31.41 -5.25
C GLU A 68 17.69 31.46 -6.07
N PRO A 69 16.80 32.45 -5.81
CA PRO A 69 15.59 32.68 -6.59
C PRO A 69 15.86 32.79 -8.10
N GLY A 70 14.97 32.19 -8.91
CA GLY A 70 14.97 32.38 -10.37
C GLY A 70 15.93 31.50 -11.18
N ILE A 71 16.82 30.73 -10.53
CA ILE A 71 17.70 29.77 -11.22
C ILE A 71 17.15 28.34 -11.08
N ILE A 72 16.85 27.91 -9.84
CA ILE A 72 16.33 26.57 -9.54
C ILE A 72 14.94 26.71 -8.92
N GLY A 73 13.93 26.10 -9.55
CA GLY A 73 12.55 26.18 -9.08
C GLY A 73 12.25 25.23 -7.91
N PRO A 74 11.14 25.46 -7.18
CA PRO A 74 10.70 24.60 -6.08
C PRO A 74 10.30 23.18 -6.51
N THR A 75 9.99 22.99 -7.79
CA THR A 75 9.70 21.68 -8.39
C THR A 75 10.97 20.92 -8.81
N SER A 76 12.15 21.54 -8.72
CA SER A 76 13.41 20.88 -9.07
C SER A 76 13.68 19.71 -8.14
N ARG A 77 14.01 18.55 -8.73
CA ARG A 77 14.22 17.29 -8.01
C ARG A 77 15.62 16.76 -8.23
N VAL A 78 16.17 16.15 -7.19
CA VAL A 78 17.42 15.39 -7.25
C VAL A 78 17.14 13.95 -6.86
N LEU A 79 17.87 13.02 -7.47
CA LEU A 79 17.84 11.62 -7.05
C LEU A 79 18.68 11.47 -5.78
N GLU A 80 18.08 10.92 -4.73
CA GLU A 80 18.71 10.79 -3.42
C GLU A 80 18.48 9.41 -2.82
N THR A 81 19.32 9.04 -1.86
CA THR A 81 19.36 7.69 -1.26
C THR A 81 18.95 7.73 0.21
N ARG A 82 17.75 8.28 0.44
CA ARG A 82 17.24 8.63 1.79
C ARG A 82 16.06 7.76 2.23
N TYR A 83 15.50 6.96 1.34
CA TYR A 83 14.26 6.23 1.58
C TYR A 83 14.51 4.90 2.28
N ARG A 84 13.48 4.40 2.95
CA ARG A 84 13.52 3.13 3.68
C ARG A 84 12.25 2.32 3.41
N SER A 85 12.37 1.01 3.48
CA SER A 85 11.24 0.09 3.40
C SER A 85 11.34 -1.02 4.44
N TRP A 86 10.18 -1.49 4.88
CA TRP A 86 10.05 -2.59 5.83
C TRP A 86 8.95 -3.52 5.34
N TYR A 87 9.26 -4.79 5.20
CA TYR A 87 8.31 -5.83 4.86
C TYR A 87 8.36 -6.93 5.91
N HIS A 88 7.18 -7.31 6.39
CA HIS A 88 6.97 -8.47 7.24
C HIS A 88 5.87 -9.32 6.62
N GLY A 89 6.14 -10.59 6.35
CA GLY A 89 5.19 -11.54 5.80
C GLY A 89 5.23 -12.86 6.56
N VAL A 90 4.06 -13.44 6.81
CA VAL A 90 3.92 -14.85 7.19
C VAL A 90 3.20 -15.54 6.06
N GLU A 91 3.84 -16.55 5.49
CA GLU A 91 3.29 -17.41 4.46
C GLU A 91 2.99 -18.78 5.05
N MET A 92 1.79 -19.28 4.80
CA MET A 92 1.34 -20.60 5.20
C MET A 92 0.98 -21.36 3.93
N LYS A 93 1.52 -22.55 3.74
CA LYS A 93 1.20 -23.43 2.61
C LYS A 93 0.66 -24.75 3.13
N ALA A 94 -0.33 -25.27 2.42
CA ALA A 94 -0.92 -26.57 2.66
C ALA A 94 -1.02 -27.32 1.34
N THR A 95 -0.47 -28.52 1.28
CA THR A 95 -0.54 -29.38 0.10
C THR A 95 -1.00 -30.75 0.50
N LYS A 96 -2.04 -31.24 -0.19
CA LYS A 96 -2.52 -32.61 -0.10
C LYS A 96 -2.33 -33.30 -1.45
N ARG A 97 -1.52 -34.37 -1.46
CA ARG A 97 -1.41 -35.29 -2.60
C ARG A 97 -2.73 -36.02 -2.83
N PHE A 98 -2.95 -36.42 -4.07
CA PHE A 98 -4.17 -37.10 -4.45
C PHE A 98 -4.34 -38.39 -3.64
N SER A 99 -5.40 -38.45 -2.84
CA SER A 99 -5.78 -39.62 -2.07
C SER A 99 -7.28 -39.53 -1.76
N ARG A 100 -7.95 -40.67 -1.68
CA ARG A 100 -9.37 -40.76 -1.30
C ARG A 100 -10.29 -39.81 -2.11
N GLY A 101 -9.98 -39.61 -3.38
CA GLY A 101 -10.78 -38.76 -4.27
C GLY A 101 -10.51 -37.27 -4.15
N VAL A 102 -9.49 -36.82 -3.40
CA VAL A 102 -9.22 -35.38 -3.22
C VAL A 102 -7.73 -35.07 -3.36
N MET A 103 -7.41 -33.98 -4.03
CA MET A 103 -6.12 -33.28 -3.91
C MET A 103 -6.38 -31.79 -3.71
N PHE A 104 -5.47 -31.11 -3.02
CA PHE A 104 -5.49 -29.65 -2.95
C PHE A 104 -4.10 -29.08 -2.77
N SER A 105 -3.93 -27.83 -3.17
CA SER A 105 -2.76 -27.03 -2.85
C SER A 105 -3.20 -25.61 -2.60
N GLY A 106 -2.71 -25.00 -1.53
CA GLY A 106 -3.00 -23.61 -1.26
C GLY A 106 -1.91 -22.93 -0.47
N PHE A 107 -1.93 -21.61 -0.55
CA PHE A 107 -1.10 -20.75 0.25
C PHE A 107 -1.91 -19.56 0.74
N TYR A 108 -1.55 -19.07 1.92
CA TYR A 108 -2.07 -17.85 2.50
C TYR A 108 -0.91 -17.00 3.01
N THR A 109 -0.85 -15.76 2.56
CA THR A 109 0.15 -14.79 2.99
C THR A 109 -0.52 -13.66 3.75
N LEU A 110 -0.12 -13.47 5.01
CA LEU A 110 -0.42 -12.30 5.81
C LEU A 110 0.79 -11.39 5.80
N SER A 111 0.70 -10.21 5.16
CA SER A 111 1.86 -9.33 5.01
C SER A 111 1.61 -7.87 5.41
N LYS A 112 2.68 -7.13 5.67
CA LYS A 112 2.67 -5.69 5.89
C LYS A 112 3.93 -5.10 5.28
N ALA A 113 3.74 -4.32 4.21
CA ALA A 113 4.75 -3.49 3.59
C ALA A 113 4.58 -2.03 4.06
N LEU A 114 5.67 -1.44 4.51
CA LEU A 114 5.79 -0.03 4.85
C LEU A 114 6.94 0.59 4.06
N ASP A 115 6.81 1.85 3.70
CA ASP A 115 7.87 2.65 3.12
C ASP A 115 7.76 4.10 3.59
N THR A 116 8.74 4.92 3.21
CA THR A 116 8.75 6.37 3.45
C THR A 116 8.48 7.16 2.17
N LEU A 117 7.87 6.53 1.17
CA LEU A 117 7.78 7.06 -0.18
C LEU A 117 6.33 7.03 -0.63
N LEU A 118 5.81 8.20 -0.98
CA LEU A 118 4.47 8.29 -1.56
C LEU A 118 4.61 8.10 -3.07
N ASP A 119 4.46 6.86 -3.52
CA ASP A 119 4.34 6.58 -4.95
C ASP A 119 2.94 7.02 -5.43
N SER A 120 2.87 7.65 -6.60
CA SER A 120 1.61 8.09 -7.21
C SER A 120 1.38 7.50 -8.60
N GLY A 121 2.14 6.46 -9.01
CA GLY A 121 1.87 5.69 -10.22
C GLY A 121 3.13 5.33 -11.01
N ALA A 122 2.96 4.45 -12.01
CA ALA A 122 4.03 3.99 -12.89
C ALA A 122 4.74 5.16 -13.60
N GLY A 123 5.87 5.57 -13.04
CA GLY A 123 6.72 6.65 -13.52
C GLY A 123 7.81 6.93 -12.49
N LEU A 124 8.99 7.35 -12.94
CA LEU A 124 10.16 7.68 -12.11
C LEU A 124 9.94 8.95 -11.25
N THR A 125 8.74 9.25 -10.76
CA THR A 125 8.41 10.54 -10.11
C THR A 125 7.77 10.39 -8.73
N ALA A 126 8.20 9.36 -7.99
CA ALA A 126 7.96 9.26 -6.56
C ALA A 126 8.38 10.56 -5.85
N GLY A 127 7.45 11.19 -5.14
CA GLY A 127 7.69 12.44 -4.43
C GLY A 127 7.27 12.32 -2.97
N VAL A 128 7.69 13.28 -2.16
CA VAL A 128 7.32 13.34 -0.73
C VAL A 128 6.32 14.47 -0.53
N ALA A 129 5.39 14.28 0.41
CA ALA A 129 4.45 15.33 0.79
C ALA A 129 5.16 16.46 1.55
N ASN A 130 6.08 16.08 2.44
CA ASN A 130 6.90 16.99 3.21
C ASN A 130 8.38 16.81 2.83
N PRO A 131 8.99 17.77 2.10
CA PRO A 131 10.40 17.76 1.71
C PRO A 131 11.32 18.31 2.81
N PHE A 132 10.86 18.44 4.05
CA PHE A 132 11.67 18.83 5.20
C PHE A 132 11.75 17.70 6.23
N ASP A 133 10.77 16.80 6.26
CA ASP A 133 10.73 15.65 7.15
C ASP A 133 10.22 14.39 6.43
N LEU A 134 11.08 13.38 6.31
CA LEU A 134 10.73 12.08 5.73
C LEU A 134 10.02 11.15 6.72
N THR A 135 10.10 11.43 8.03
CA THR A 135 9.56 10.53 9.05
C THR A 135 8.03 10.51 9.03
N VAL A 136 7.41 11.64 8.71
CA VAL A 136 5.96 11.78 8.53
C VAL A 136 5.42 11.03 7.31
N MET A 137 6.31 10.64 6.37
CA MET A 137 5.94 9.89 5.17
C MET A 137 5.85 8.39 5.42
N LYS A 138 6.17 7.89 6.61
CA LYS A 138 6.16 6.46 6.90
C LYS A 138 4.72 5.93 6.90
N GLY A 139 4.36 5.17 5.88
CA GLY A 139 3.01 4.66 5.67
C GLY A 139 2.99 3.23 5.15
N ARG A 140 1.79 2.71 4.88
CA ARG A 140 1.65 1.44 4.13
C ARG A 140 2.06 1.70 2.69
N ALA A 141 2.91 0.82 2.16
CA ALA A 141 3.33 0.91 0.77
C ALA A 141 2.10 0.78 -0.16
N GLN A 142 2.11 1.45 -1.31
CA GLN A 142 0.97 1.43 -2.25
C GLN A 142 0.65 0.03 -2.78
N PHE A 143 1.66 -0.84 -2.86
CA PHE A 143 1.53 -2.25 -3.28
C PHE A 143 1.26 -3.21 -2.11
N ASP A 144 1.08 -2.71 -0.88
CA ASP A 144 0.81 -3.55 0.29
C ASP A 144 -0.50 -4.33 0.09
N ARG A 145 -0.43 -5.66 0.21
CA ARG A 145 -1.61 -6.52 0.28
C ARG A 145 -1.56 -7.31 1.57
N ARG A 146 -2.49 -6.97 2.48
CA ARG A 146 -2.52 -7.56 3.81
C ARG A 146 -2.79 -9.07 3.77
N HIS A 147 -3.75 -9.48 2.95
CA HIS A 147 -4.18 -10.87 2.81
C HIS A 147 -4.09 -11.29 1.34
N LEU A 148 -3.43 -12.42 1.09
CA LEU A 148 -3.40 -13.07 -0.21
C LEU A 148 -3.63 -14.57 -0.02
N LEU A 149 -4.61 -15.12 -0.69
CA LEU A 149 -4.96 -16.54 -0.68
C LEU A 149 -4.99 -17.04 -2.11
N GLY A 150 -4.20 -18.07 -2.40
CA GLY A 150 -4.35 -18.89 -3.60
C GLY A 150 -4.67 -20.31 -3.18
N PHE A 151 -5.75 -20.88 -3.71
CA PHE A 151 -6.18 -22.24 -3.36
C PHE A 151 -6.72 -22.97 -4.57
N SER A 152 -6.20 -24.16 -4.84
CA SER A 152 -6.69 -25.06 -5.87
C SER A 152 -7.01 -26.42 -5.31
N TRP A 153 -8.03 -27.06 -5.87
CA TRP A 153 -8.44 -28.39 -5.46
C TRP A 153 -9.07 -29.16 -6.63
N VAL A 154 -8.99 -30.48 -6.53
CA VAL A 154 -9.70 -31.42 -7.39
C VAL A 154 -10.35 -32.45 -6.49
N TRP A 155 -11.62 -32.73 -6.76
CA TRP A 155 -12.39 -33.80 -6.16
C TRP A 155 -12.87 -34.73 -7.26
N GLU A 156 -12.69 -36.03 -7.05
CA GLU A 156 -13.24 -37.10 -7.89
C GLU A 156 -14.23 -37.92 -7.07
N GLN A 157 -15.43 -38.12 -7.63
CA GLN A 157 -16.37 -39.11 -7.13
C GLN A 157 -15.81 -40.52 -7.38
N ARG A 158 -15.57 -41.26 -6.31
CA ARG A 158 -15.06 -42.63 -6.35
C ARG A 158 -16.09 -43.69 -5.97
N ARG A 159 -17.27 -43.27 -5.51
CA ARG A 159 -18.38 -44.17 -5.20
C ARG A 159 -18.97 -44.72 -6.50
N ARG A 160 -19.12 -46.05 -6.53
CA ARG A 160 -19.91 -46.74 -7.55
C ARG A 160 -21.34 -46.90 -7.06
N PHE A 161 -22.30 -46.68 -7.93
CA PHE A 161 -23.71 -46.87 -7.70
C PHE A 161 -24.16 -48.19 -8.33
N GLU A 162 -24.93 -48.98 -7.59
CA GLU A 162 -25.46 -50.26 -8.08
C GLU A 162 -26.52 -50.07 -9.17
N ASN A 163 -27.26 -48.96 -9.10
CA ASN A 163 -28.23 -48.58 -10.12
C ASN A 163 -27.49 -47.99 -11.33
N ARG A 164 -27.66 -48.63 -12.50
CA ARG A 164 -26.99 -48.24 -13.76
C ARG A 164 -27.33 -46.82 -14.24
N VAL A 165 -28.54 -46.34 -13.96
CA VAL A 165 -28.97 -44.98 -14.29
C VAL A 165 -28.27 -43.99 -13.38
N LEU A 166 -28.21 -44.26 -12.07
CA LEU A 166 -27.48 -43.42 -11.12
C LEU A 166 -25.97 -43.42 -11.40
N GLU A 167 -25.37 -44.56 -11.75
CA GLU A 167 -23.96 -44.63 -12.15
C GLU A 167 -23.69 -43.81 -13.42
N GLY A 168 -24.58 -43.88 -14.41
CA GLY A 168 -24.45 -43.08 -15.64
C GLY A 168 -24.59 -41.57 -15.41
N LEU A 169 -25.38 -41.16 -14.41
CA LEU A 169 -25.63 -39.75 -14.12
C LEU A 169 -24.65 -39.16 -13.10
N LEU A 170 -24.24 -39.92 -12.09
CA LEU A 170 -23.49 -39.44 -10.91
C LEU A 170 -22.13 -40.14 -10.74
N GLY A 171 -21.82 -41.15 -11.53
CA GLY A 171 -20.53 -41.82 -11.52
C GLY A 171 -19.45 -41.00 -12.24
N GLY A 172 -18.20 -41.11 -11.77
CA GLY A 172 -17.03 -40.58 -12.48
C GLY A 172 -16.89 -39.05 -12.52
N TRP A 173 -17.73 -38.30 -11.82
CA TRP A 173 -17.60 -36.84 -11.76
C TRP A 173 -16.25 -36.42 -11.18
N ALA A 174 -15.60 -35.49 -11.87
CA ALA A 174 -14.46 -34.75 -11.35
C ALA A 174 -14.82 -33.26 -11.34
N VAL A 175 -14.62 -32.62 -10.20
CA VAL A 175 -14.83 -31.18 -10.02
C VAL A 175 -13.53 -30.57 -9.55
N SER A 176 -13.17 -29.43 -10.14
CA SER A 176 -11.98 -28.69 -9.74
C SER A 176 -12.31 -27.22 -9.57
N GLY A 177 -11.49 -26.54 -8.78
CA GLY A 177 -11.63 -25.12 -8.53
C GLY A 177 -10.30 -24.46 -8.30
N VAL A 178 -10.20 -23.20 -8.71
CA VAL A 178 -9.06 -22.31 -8.41
C VAL A 178 -9.63 -21.02 -7.85
N HIS A 179 -9.13 -20.63 -6.69
CA HIS A 179 -9.58 -19.49 -5.92
C HIS A 179 -8.41 -18.55 -5.70
N ASN A 180 -8.59 -17.29 -6.08
CA ASN A 180 -7.63 -16.22 -5.81
C ASN A 180 -8.37 -15.12 -5.06
N VAL A 181 -8.05 -14.96 -3.78
CA VAL A 181 -8.68 -13.96 -2.91
C VAL A 181 -7.59 -13.06 -2.37
N SER A 182 -7.81 -11.75 -2.44
CA SER A 182 -6.84 -10.78 -1.92
C SER A 182 -7.55 -9.60 -1.30
N SER A 183 -6.99 -9.08 -0.21
CA SER A 183 -7.43 -7.78 0.31
C SER A 183 -7.09 -6.66 -0.66
N GLY A 184 -7.84 -5.56 -0.61
CA GLY A 184 -7.52 -4.35 -1.35
C GLY A 184 -6.19 -3.70 -0.93
N ILE A 185 -5.72 -2.79 -1.76
CA ILE A 185 -4.55 -1.94 -1.49
C ILE A 185 -4.89 -0.79 -0.53
N PRO A 186 -3.90 -0.18 0.15
CA PRO A 186 -4.10 1.05 0.91
C PRO A 186 -4.60 2.19 0.02
N LEU A 187 -5.33 3.12 0.64
CA LEU A 187 -5.77 4.35 -0.01
C LEU A 187 -5.04 5.54 0.62
N ASN A 188 -4.69 6.51 -0.22
CA ASN A 188 -4.18 7.80 0.21
C ASN A 188 -5.25 8.85 -0.05
N PHE A 189 -5.56 9.64 0.98
CA PHE A 189 -6.44 10.79 0.88
C PHE A 189 -5.56 12.03 0.81
N VAL A 190 -5.78 12.89 -0.18
CA VAL A 190 -4.95 14.07 -0.43
C VAL A 190 -5.78 15.34 -0.42
N MET A 191 -5.19 16.45 -0.02
CA MET A 191 -5.87 17.74 0.12
C MET A 191 -6.24 18.38 -1.23
N GLY A 192 -5.57 18.01 -2.32
CA GLY A 192 -5.83 18.57 -3.66
C GLY A 192 -5.35 20.01 -3.85
N THR A 193 -4.69 20.62 -2.87
CA THR A 193 -4.12 21.97 -2.95
C THR A 193 -2.79 22.02 -2.21
N ASP A 194 -1.96 23.03 -2.52
CA ASP A 194 -0.73 23.30 -1.78
C ASP A 194 -1.04 24.11 -0.51
N VAL A 195 -1.22 23.42 0.62
CA VAL A 195 -1.40 24.00 1.95
C VAL A 195 -0.05 24.41 2.56
N ALA A 196 1.03 23.68 2.25
CA ALA A 196 2.40 24.01 2.68
C ALA A 196 2.92 25.33 2.09
N LEU A 197 2.42 25.72 0.91
CA LEU A 197 2.94 26.82 0.08
C LEU A 197 4.43 26.65 -0.22
N ASP A 198 4.84 25.41 -0.48
CA ASP A 198 6.24 25.03 -0.73
C ASP A 198 6.58 24.97 -2.23
N GLY A 199 5.58 25.04 -3.10
CA GLY A 199 5.77 25.05 -4.55
C GLY A 199 6.24 23.74 -5.16
N THR A 200 6.22 22.63 -4.42
CA THR A 200 6.75 21.33 -4.89
C THR A 200 5.81 20.58 -5.84
N GLY A 201 4.69 21.20 -6.24
CA GLY A 201 3.59 20.49 -6.90
C GLY A 201 2.93 19.48 -5.97
N GLY A 202 2.94 19.77 -4.66
CA GLY A 202 2.45 18.92 -3.58
C GLY A 202 0.93 18.82 -3.46
N ALA A 203 0.15 19.51 -4.30
CA ALA A 203 -1.31 19.48 -4.24
C ALA A 203 -1.90 18.06 -4.27
N SER A 204 -1.30 17.16 -5.05
CA SER A 204 -1.70 15.74 -5.13
C SER A 204 -0.92 14.82 -4.19
N ARG A 205 -0.06 15.36 -3.32
CA ARG A 205 0.84 14.60 -2.43
C ARG A 205 0.62 14.91 -0.94
N GLN A 206 0.16 16.11 -0.61
CA GLN A 206 -0.18 16.51 0.76
C GLN A 206 -1.37 15.71 1.26
N LEU A 207 -1.13 14.88 2.26
CA LEU A 207 -2.11 13.96 2.83
C LEU A 207 -3.18 14.72 3.61
N ALA A 208 -4.44 14.38 3.42
CA ALA A 208 -5.55 14.96 4.17
C ALA A 208 -5.38 14.70 5.68
N GLN A 209 -5.68 15.71 6.50
CA GLN A 209 -5.63 15.58 7.95
C GLN A 209 -6.99 15.15 8.50
N LEU A 210 -6.98 14.25 9.47
CA LEU A 210 -8.19 13.89 10.20
C LEU A 210 -8.75 15.11 10.96
N ALA A 211 -10.07 15.15 11.09
CA ALA A 211 -10.75 16.10 11.96
C ALA A 211 -10.38 15.85 13.42
N SER A 212 -10.49 16.86 14.27
CA SER A 212 -10.21 16.71 15.71
C SER A 212 -11.05 15.60 16.32
N GLY A 213 -10.39 14.62 16.95
CA GLY A 213 -11.04 13.46 17.57
C GLY A 213 -11.42 12.34 16.59
N ALA A 214 -11.28 12.54 15.28
CA ALA A 214 -11.50 11.50 14.29
C ALA A 214 -10.30 10.53 14.25
N THR A 215 -10.62 9.29 13.91
CA THR A 215 -9.69 8.15 13.82
C THR A 215 -9.85 7.47 12.46
N PRO A 216 -8.91 6.58 12.05
CA PRO A 216 -9.08 5.80 10.83
C PRO A 216 -10.37 4.96 10.78
N GLN A 217 -10.95 4.62 11.95
CA GLN A 217 -12.22 3.90 12.06
C GLN A 217 -13.42 4.73 11.61
N ASP A 218 -13.31 6.06 11.66
CA ASP A 218 -14.35 6.99 11.20
C ASP A 218 -14.39 7.14 9.67
N ILE A 219 -13.55 6.40 8.94
CA ILE A 219 -13.50 6.31 7.48
C ILE A 219 -13.92 4.89 7.04
N PRO A 220 -15.14 4.42 7.38
CA PRO A 220 -15.58 3.09 6.97
C PRO A 220 -15.72 3.01 5.45
N ARG A 221 -15.46 1.82 4.92
CA ARG A 221 -15.64 1.48 3.49
C ARG A 221 -16.64 0.35 3.29
N ASP A 222 -17.20 -0.17 4.37
CA ASP A 222 -18.27 -1.15 4.33
C ASP A 222 -19.60 -0.41 4.25
N HIS A 223 -20.43 -0.81 3.30
CA HIS A 223 -21.69 -0.15 2.98
C HIS A 223 -22.83 -1.17 3.04
N ALA A 224 -24.00 -0.76 3.53
CA ALA A 224 -25.15 -1.65 3.65
C ALA A 224 -25.65 -2.13 2.28
N ASN A 225 -25.52 -1.30 1.24
CA ASN A 225 -25.88 -1.64 -0.12
C ASN A 225 -25.06 -0.83 -1.16
N ARG A 226 -25.27 -1.15 -2.44
CA ARG A 226 -24.57 -0.53 -3.57
C ARG A 226 -24.87 0.97 -3.75
N ASN A 227 -26.09 1.40 -3.45
CA ASN A 227 -26.47 2.80 -3.59
C ASN A 227 -25.74 3.67 -2.56
N ASP A 228 -25.64 3.20 -1.31
CA ASP A 228 -24.88 3.89 -0.26
C ASP A 228 -23.40 4.03 -0.64
N PHE A 229 -22.80 2.94 -1.15
CA PHE A 229 -21.44 2.94 -1.68
C PHE A 229 -21.22 3.97 -2.80
N ILE A 230 -22.18 4.09 -3.72
CA ILE A 230 -22.09 5.03 -4.85
C ILE A 230 -22.22 6.47 -4.35
N ASN A 231 -23.14 6.72 -3.43
CA ASN A 231 -23.40 8.06 -2.89
C ASN A 231 -22.24 8.58 -2.04
N ALA A 232 -21.62 7.71 -1.22
CA ALA A 232 -20.51 8.08 -0.36
C ALA A 232 -19.57 6.89 -0.14
N PHE A 233 -18.50 6.78 -0.95
CA PHE A 233 -17.53 5.68 -0.81
C PHE A 233 -16.84 5.63 0.57
N PHE A 234 -16.66 6.79 1.20
CA PHE A 234 -16.10 6.95 2.53
C PHE A 234 -16.66 8.21 3.21
N ASN A 235 -16.53 8.29 4.53
CA ASN A 235 -16.94 9.46 5.30
C ASN A 235 -15.95 10.63 5.10
N THR A 236 -16.35 11.65 4.35
CA THR A 236 -15.54 12.85 4.10
C THR A 236 -15.47 13.78 5.32
N ASN A 237 -16.45 13.72 6.23
CA ASN A 237 -16.46 14.54 7.46
C ASN A 237 -15.41 14.09 8.48
N ALA A 238 -14.78 12.93 8.28
CA ALA A 238 -13.65 12.47 9.07
C ALA A 238 -12.37 13.32 8.82
N PHE A 239 -12.37 14.18 7.79
CA PHE A 239 -11.23 15.02 7.44
C PHE A 239 -11.49 16.49 7.72
N THR A 240 -10.44 17.21 8.08
CA THR A 240 -10.49 18.67 8.23
C THR A 240 -10.63 19.31 6.85
N PRO A 241 -11.65 20.18 6.61
CA PRO A 241 -11.76 20.93 5.38
C PRO A 241 -10.50 21.75 5.10
N VAL A 242 -10.05 21.75 3.85
CA VAL A 242 -8.81 22.45 3.42
C VAL A 242 -8.81 23.94 3.79
N ALA A 243 -9.97 24.59 3.75
CA ALA A 243 -10.11 26.00 4.12
C ALA A 243 -9.84 26.28 5.62
N GLN A 244 -9.92 25.26 6.47
CA GLN A 244 -9.71 25.35 7.93
C GLN A 244 -8.32 24.89 8.35
N LEU A 245 -7.53 24.33 7.43
CA LEU A 245 -6.17 23.90 7.72
C LEU A 245 -5.24 25.11 7.87
N PRO A 246 -4.37 25.14 8.88
CA PRO A 246 -3.31 26.13 8.95
C PRO A 246 -2.40 26.00 7.73
N ARG A 247 -1.93 27.12 7.17
CA ARG A 247 -0.98 27.11 6.06
C ARG A 247 0.43 26.80 6.58
N GLY A 248 1.27 26.18 5.74
CA GLY A 248 2.65 25.84 6.09
C GLY A 248 2.87 24.47 6.73
N LEU A 249 1.88 23.58 6.63
CA LEU A 249 1.94 22.19 7.09
C LEU A 249 2.81 21.29 6.22
#